data_AF-A0A534Q593-F1
#
_entry.id   AF-A0A534Q593-F1
#
_cell.length_a   1.000
_cell.length_b   1.000
_cell.length_c   1.000
_cell.angle_alpha   90.00
_cell.angle_beta   90.00
_cell.angle_gamma   90.00
#
_symmetry.space_group_name_H-M   'P 1'
#
loop_
_entity.id
_entity.type
_entity.pdbx_description
1 polymer ?
#
loop_
_entity_poly.entity_id
_entity_poly.type
_entity_poly.pdbx_seq_one_letter_code
_entity_poly.pdbx_strand_id
1 'polypeptide(L)'
;LKAALEGSLAAPAANVCIVATSNRRHMIQERVSDNAAIGLDASGDLQVGETVDEKLALSDRFGLVIGFYAFDQDAYLEVVKHYAAKAALETPWEELREEALRWALRRASRSGRSARQFVDDLAGRKALARTR
;
A
#
# COMPACT_ATOMS: atom_id res chain seq x y z
N LEU A 1 20.25 -7.80 12.08
CA LEU A 1 18.80 -8.07 11.88
C LEU A 1 18.52 -9.56 11.71
N LYS A 2 19.19 -10.22 10.75
CA LYS A 2 19.14 -11.68 10.50
C LYS A 2 19.24 -12.53 11.79
N ALA A 3 20.27 -12.30 12.61
CA ALA A 3 20.48 -12.99 13.90
C ALA A 3 19.42 -12.70 14.99
N ALA A 4 18.66 -11.61 14.89
CA ALA A 4 17.56 -11.33 15.83
C ALA A 4 16.25 -12.01 15.42
N LEU A 5 16.11 -12.38 14.15
CA LEU A 5 14.93 -13.04 13.56
C LEU A 5 15.11 -14.56 13.42
N GLU A 6 16.35 -15.06 13.28
CA GLU A 6 16.68 -16.51 13.20
C GLU A 6 16.76 -17.20 14.57
N GLY A 7 16.62 -16.45 15.66
CA GLY A 7 16.95 -16.92 17.00
C GLY A 7 18.37 -16.50 17.36
N SER A 8 18.47 -15.42 18.14
CA SER A 8 19.68 -15.16 18.91
C SER A 8 19.69 -16.09 20.12
N LEU A 9 20.85 -16.32 20.73
CA LEU A 9 20.99 -17.05 22.00
C LEU A 9 20.08 -16.50 23.13
N ALA A 10 19.54 -15.29 22.98
CA ALA A 10 18.54 -14.71 23.85
C ALA A 10 17.22 -14.48 23.10
N ALA A 11 16.10 -14.82 23.74
CA ALA A 11 14.77 -14.44 23.29
C ALA A 11 14.61 -12.91 23.30
N PRO A 12 13.88 -12.31 22.33
CA PRO A 12 13.56 -10.90 22.38
C PRO A 12 12.78 -10.59 23.67
N ALA A 13 13.06 -9.44 24.29
CA ALA A 13 12.34 -9.00 25.49
C ALA A 13 10.83 -8.93 25.21
N ALA A 14 10.00 -9.35 26.18
CA ALA A 14 8.55 -9.50 26.01
C ALA A 14 7.81 -8.20 25.61
N ASN A 15 8.46 -7.05 25.76
CA ASN A 15 7.95 -5.72 25.42
C ASN A 15 8.44 -5.20 24.06
N VAL A 16 9.08 -6.02 23.22
CA VAL A 16 9.63 -5.59 21.93
C VAL A 16 8.89 -6.27 20.77
N CYS A 17 8.32 -5.47 19.87
CA CYS A 17 7.70 -5.92 18.63
C CYS A 17 8.49 -5.38 17.43
N ILE A 18 8.90 -6.27 16.51
CA ILE A 18 9.58 -5.90 15.27
C ILE A 18 8.56 -5.95 14.14
N VAL A 19 8.31 -4.81 13.49
CA VAL A 19 7.41 -4.71 12.33
C VAL A 19 8.22 -4.28 11.12
N ALA A 20 8.08 -5.02 10.02
CA ALA A 20 8.61 -4.64 8.72
C ALA A 20 7.45 -4.49 7.73
N THR A 21 7.45 -3.40 6.96
CA THR A 21 6.45 -3.16 5.90
C THR A 21 7.17 -3.02 4.57
N SER A 22 6.74 -3.76 3.55
CA SER A 22 7.24 -3.62 2.18
C SER A 22 6.10 -3.15 1.28
N ASN A 23 6.33 -2.09 0.51
CA ASN A 23 5.34 -1.53 -0.41
C ASN A 23 5.32 -2.23 -1.78
N ARG A 24 5.94 -3.41 -1.86
CA ARG A 24 6.15 -4.18 -3.08
C ARG A 24 5.40 -5.51 -2.95
N ARG A 25 4.27 -5.64 -3.67
CA ARG A 25 3.55 -6.93 -3.85
C ARG A 25 4.46 -8.05 -4.38
N HIS A 26 5.59 -7.68 -4.99
CA HIS A 26 6.71 -8.54 -5.31
C HIS A 26 7.98 -7.77 -4.93
N MET A 27 8.83 -8.28 -4.02
CA MET A 27 10.12 -7.65 -3.64
C MET A 27 11.12 -7.50 -4.81
N ILE A 28 10.71 -7.84 -6.03
CA ILE A 28 11.47 -7.81 -7.27
C ILE A 28 10.84 -6.74 -8.18
N GLN A 29 11.57 -5.65 -8.42
CA GLN A 29 11.46 -4.97 -9.70
C GLN A 29 12.49 -5.65 -10.59
N GLU A 30 12.06 -6.35 -11.63
CA GLU A 30 12.96 -6.67 -12.72
C GLU A 30 13.34 -5.35 -13.38
N ARG A 31 14.54 -4.84 -13.10
CA ARG A 31 15.15 -3.83 -13.95
C ARG A 31 15.86 -4.58 -15.06
N VAL A 32 15.67 -4.14 -16.30
CA VAL A 32 16.37 -4.69 -17.48
C VAL A 32 17.90 -4.63 -17.31
N SER A 33 18.42 -3.74 -16.45
CA SER A 33 19.82 -3.69 -16.05
C SER A 33 20.31 -4.89 -15.23
N ASP A 34 19.40 -5.62 -14.56
CA ASP A 34 19.74 -6.78 -13.73
C ASP A 34 19.88 -8.05 -14.60
N ASN A 35 19.38 -8.04 -15.85
CA ASN A 35 19.59 -9.11 -16.83
C ASN A 35 20.96 -9.04 -17.53
N ALA A 36 21.75 -7.99 -17.29
CA ALA A 36 23.09 -7.87 -17.90
C ALA A 36 24.16 -8.71 -17.18
N ALA A 37 23.85 -9.29 -16.01
CA ALA A 37 24.74 -10.14 -15.24
C ALA A 37 24.33 -11.63 -15.26
N ILE A 38 23.63 -12.07 -16.30
CA ILE A 38 23.48 -13.51 -16.57
C ILE A 38 24.80 -14.01 -17.15
N GLY A 39 25.77 -14.24 -16.27
CA GLY A 39 26.98 -14.99 -16.59
C GLY A 39 26.71 -16.48 -16.37
N LEU A 40 26.96 -17.28 -17.40
CA LEU A 40 27.12 -18.73 -17.25
C LEU A 40 28.39 -18.97 -16.43
N ASP A 41 28.34 -19.86 -15.45
CA ASP A 41 29.56 -20.39 -14.87
C ASP A 41 30.33 -21.24 -15.90
N ALA A 42 31.55 -21.66 -15.58
CA ALA A 42 32.37 -22.48 -16.48
C ALA A 42 31.76 -23.85 -16.84
N SER A 43 30.63 -24.22 -16.21
CA SER A 43 29.90 -25.47 -16.41
C SER A 43 28.59 -25.27 -17.20
N GLY A 44 28.20 -24.02 -17.48
CA GLY A 44 27.00 -23.70 -18.25
C GLY A 44 25.73 -23.53 -17.42
N ASP A 45 25.83 -23.38 -16.09
CA ASP A 45 24.67 -23.17 -15.24
C ASP A 45 24.39 -21.67 -15.01
N LEU A 46 23.10 -21.31 -15.03
CA LEU A 46 22.60 -19.95 -14.77
C LEU A 46 22.73 -19.61 -13.29
N GLN A 47 23.62 -18.68 -12.93
CA GLN A 47 23.63 -18.04 -11.61
C GLN A 47 22.53 -16.97 -11.53
N VAL A 48 21.28 -17.42 -11.40
CA VAL A 48 20.12 -16.57 -11.10
C VAL A 48 19.63 -17.00 -9.72
N GLY A 49 20.03 -16.34 -8.63
CA GLY A 49 19.54 -16.81 -7.32
C GLY A 49 19.86 -15.97 -6.08
N GLU A 50 21.10 -15.54 -5.87
CA GLU A 50 21.54 -15.16 -4.52
C GLU A 50 20.76 -14.01 -3.87
N THR A 51 20.30 -13.02 -4.64
CA THR A 51 19.59 -11.84 -4.08
C THR A 51 18.08 -12.08 -3.89
N VAL A 52 17.51 -13.04 -4.61
CA VAL A 52 16.09 -13.38 -4.54
C VAL A 52 15.84 -14.29 -3.34
N ASP A 53 16.70 -15.28 -3.14
CA ASP A 53 16.58 -16.25 -2.06
C ASP A 53 16.73 -15.63 -0.67
N GLU A 54 17.63 -14.65 -0.49
CA GLU A 54 17.78 -13.96 0.81
C GLU A 54 16.56 -13.13 1.22
N LYS A 55 15.81 -12.59 0.25
CA LYS A 55 14.61 -11.77 0.50
C LYS A 55 13.38 -12.63 0.81
N LEU A 56 13.24 -13.75 0.11
CA LEU A 56 12.24 -14.78 0.44
C LEU A 56 12.49 -15.34 1.84
N ALA A 57 13.76 -15.67 2.15
CA ALA A 57 14.15 -16.19 3.46
C ALA A 57 13.82 -15.21 4.61
N LEU A 58 13.87 -13.89 4.39
CA LEU A 58 13.50 -12.90 5.41
C LEU A 58 11.97 -12.76 5.57
N SER A 59 11.21 -12.81 4.47
CA SER A 59 9.74 -12.71 4.49
C SER A 59 9.09 -13.90 5.21
N ASP A 60 9.61 -15.12 4.99
CA ASP A 60 9.10 -16.34 5.62
C ASP A 60 9.24 -16.36 7.15
N ARG A 61 10.05 -15.45 7.72
CA ARG A 61 10.29 -15.34 9.17
C ARG A 61 9.26 -14.49 9.89
N PHE A 62 8.36 -13.84 9.16
CA PHE A 62 7.23 -13.12 9.75
C PHE A 62 6.01 -14.04 9.75
N GLY A 63 5.55 -14.45 10.93
CA GLY A 63 4.41 -15.36 11.09
C GLY A 63 3.03 -14.76 10.76
N LEU A 64 2.96 -13.44 10.51
CA LEU A 64 1.72 -12.75 10.13
C LEU A 64 1.98 -11.87 8.90
N VAL A 65 1.27 -12.17 7.82
CA VAL A 65 1.33 -11.41 6.57
C VAL A 65 0.00 -10.67 6.37
N ILE A 66 0.05 -9.34 6.30
CA ILE A 66 -1.12 -8.50 6.04
C ILE A 66 -1.07 -8.04 4.59
N GLY A 67 -2.05 -8.50 3.80
CA GLY A 67 -2.21 -8.08 2.41
C GLY A 67 -2.89 -6.71 2.30
N PHE A 68 -2.39 -5.87 1.39
CA PHE A 68 -3.09 -4.66 0.96
C PHE A 68 -3.87 -4.93 -0.32
N TYR A 69 -5.19 -5.01 -0.22
CA TYR A 69 -6.08 -5.24 -1.36
C TYR A 69 -6.41 -3.92 -2.06
N ALA A 70 -6.71 -4.01 -3.36
CA ALA A 70 -7.24 -2.87 -4.09
C ALA A 70 -8.62 -2.51 -3.52
N PHE A 71 -8.96 -1.23 -3.51
CA PHE A 71 -10.28 -0.79 -3.10
C PHE A 71 -11.30 -1.21 -4.16
N ASP A 72 -12.33 -1.92 -3.75
CA ASP A 72 -13.56 -1.97 -4.52
C ASP A 72 -14.31 -0.63 -4.37
N GLN A 73 -15.46 -0.53 -5.04
CA GLN A 73 -16.26 0.68 -4.99
C GLN A 73 -16.84 0.94 -3.59
N ASP A 74 -17.25 -0.10 -2.89
CA ASP A 74 -17.93 0.03 -1.60
C ASP A 74 -16.94 0.47 -0.52
N ALA A 75 -15.75 -0.14 -0.46
CA ALA A 75 -14.66 0.31 0.41
C ALA A 75 -14.25 1.76 0.11
N TYR A 76 -14.23 2.16 -1.16
CA TYR A 76 -13.99 3.55 -1.54
C TYR A 76 -15.07 4.48 -1.00
N LEU A 77 -16.34 4.12 -1.18
CA LEU A 77 -17.50 4.91 -0.73
C LEU A 77 -17.58 4.99 0.81
N GLU A 78 -17.24 3.92 1.53
CA GLU A 78 -17.16 3.93 2.99
C GLU A 78 -16.08 4.89 3.50
N VAL A 79 -14.91 4.92 2.85
CA VAL A 79 -13.87 5.89 3.21
C VAL A 79 -14.29 7.33 2.87
N VAL A 80 -15.04 7.54 1.77
CA VAL A 80 -15.63 8.84 1.46
C VAL A 80 -16.62 9.27 2.55
N LYS A 81 -17.53 8.38 2.99
CA LYS A 81 -18.45 8.66 4.11
C LYS A 81 -17.69 9.04 5.37
N HIS A 82 -16.66 8.27 5.72
CA HIS A 82 -15.84 8.52 6.90
C HIS A 82 -15.22 9.93 6.88
N TYR A 83 -14.59 10.32 5.76
CA TYR A 83 -13.98 11.63 5.65
C TYR A 83 -15.03 12.75 5.57
N ALA A 84 -16.16 12.55 4.88
CA ALA A 84 -17.22 13.54 4.80
C ALA A 84 -17.84 13.82 6.18
N ALA A 85 -18.07 12.78 6.98
CA ALA A 85 -18.51 12.93 8.37
C ALA A 85 -17.47 13.68 9.21
N LYS A 86 -16.18 13.34 9.06
CA LYS A 86 -15.08 14.04 9.76
C LYS A 86 -14.98 15.52 9.38
N ALA A 87 -15.28 15.85 8.13
CA ALA A 87 -15.33 17.23 7.63
C ALA A 87 -16.67 17.95 7.91
N ALA A 88 -17.61 17.29 8.61
CA ALA A 88 -18.96 17.80 8.88
C ALA A 88 -19.67 18.31 7.63
N LEU A 89 -19.53 17.59 6.51
CA LEU A 89 -20.20 17.95 5.26
C LEU A 89 -21.69 17.58 5.33
N GLU A 90 -22.55 18.57 5.18
CA GLU A 90 -24.02 18.41 5.15
C GLU A 90 -24.54 18.01 3.75
N THR A 91 -23.70 17.40 2.91
CA THR A 91 -24.10 16.96 1.58
C THR A 91 -24.95 15.68 1.67
N PRO A 92 -26.13 15.61 1.02
CA PRO A 92 -26.92 14.39 0.93
C PRO A 92 -26.09 13.21 0.40
N TRP A 93 -26.34 12.01 0.93
CA TRP A 93 -25.52 10.83 0.58
C TRP A 93 -25.51 10.53 -0.92
N GLU A 94 -26.65 10.57 -1.60
CA GLU A 94 -26.68 10.25 -3.03
C GLU A 94 -25.88 11.25 -3.88
N GLU A 95 -25.95 12.53 -3.55
CA GLU A 95 -25.13 13.56 -4.22
C GLU A 95 -23.64 13.33 -3.97
N LEU A 96 -23.26 13.09 -2.70
CA LEU A 96 -21.89 12.81 -2.31
C LEU A 96 -21.35 11.55 -3.01
N ARG A 97 -22.17 10.49 -3.06
CA ARG A 97 -21.85 9.21 -3.70
C ARG A 97 -21.61 9.39 -5.19
N GLU A 98 -22.54 10.02 -5.91
CA GLU A 98 -22.38 10.22 -7.35
C GLU A 98 -21.15 11.05 -7.68
N GLU A 99 -20.91 12.13 -6.93
CA GLU A 99 -19.78 13.01 -7.18
C GLU A 99 -18.44 12.32 -6.86
N ALA A 100 -18.40 11.52 -5.79
CA ALA A 100 -17.24 10.69 -5.45
C ALA A 100 -16.94 9.66 -6.55
N LEU A 101 -17.96 8.99 -7.09
CA LEU A 101 -17.77 8.04 -8.19
C LEU A 101 -17.27 8.73 -9.45
N ARG A 102 -17.82 9.90 -9.79
CA ARG A 102 -17.31 10.74 -10.89
C ARG A 102 -15.86 11.17 -10.68
N TRP A 103 -15.50 11.54 -9.45
CA TRP A 103 -14.13 11.88 -9.07
C TRP A 103 -13.17 10.71 -9.26
N ALA A 104 -13.53 9.53 -8.77
CA ALA A 104 -12.72 8.32 -8.90
C ALA A 104 -12.52 7.90 -10.36
N LEU A 105 -13.57 8.03 -11.20
CA LEU A 105 -13.50 7.76 -12.63
C LEU A 105 -12.52 8.71 -13.34
N ARG A 106 -12.60 10.02 -13.09
CA ARG A 106 -11.71 11.02 -13.70
C ARG A 106 -10.23 10.79 -13.38
N ARG A 107 -9.95 10.28 -12.18
CA ARG A 107 -8.58 10.00 -11.70
C ARG A 107 -8.12 8.56 -11.94
N ALA A 108 -8.99 7.72 -12.52
CA ALA A 108 -8.76 6.28 -12.69
C ALA A 108 -8.27 5.60 -11.39
N SER A 109 -8.73 6.05 -10.22
CA SER A 109 -8.23 5.57 -8.93
C SER A 109 -9.30 5.56 -7.84
N ARG A 110 -9.48 4.37 -7.27
CA ARG A 110 -10.19 4.14 -6.01
C ARG A 110 -9.15 3.79 -4.96
N SER A 111 -8.92 4.73 -4.03
CA SER A 111 -7.99 4.57 -2.92
C SER A 111 -8.39 5.51 -1.80
N GLY A 112 -7.97 5.21 -0.57
CA GLY A 112 -8.21 6.11 0.56
C GLY A 112 -7.63 7.52 0.36
N ARG A 113 -6.51 7.64 -0.37
CA ARG A 113 -5.94 8.94 -0.76
C ARG A 113 -6.89 9.70 -1.70
N SER A 114 -7.37 9.03 -2.75
CA SER A 114 -8.32 9.63 -3.72
C SER A 114 -9.62 10.07 -3.04
N ALA A 115 -10.13 9.26 -2.10
CA ALA A 115 -11.32 9.57 -1.30
C ALA A 115 -11.13 10.81 -0.43
N ARG A 116 -10.01 10.91 0.29
CA ARG A 116 -9.69 12.10 1.09
C ARG A 116 -9.56 13.36 0.24
N GLN A 117 -8.84 13.28 -0.88
CA GLN A 117 -8.69 14.42 -1.79
C GLN A 117 -10.03 14.92 -2.34
N PHE A 118 -10.96 14.00 -2.65
CA PHE A 118 -12.32 14.35 -3.06
C PHE A 118 -13.05 15.15 -1.96
N VAL A 119 -13.02 14.65 -0.72
CA VAL A 119 -13.70 15.30 0.40
C VAL A 119 -13.10 16.68 0.69
N ASP A 120 -11.76 16.79 0.71
CA ASP A 120 -11.06 18.06 0.94
C ASP A 120 -11.42 19.09 -0.15
N ASP A 121 -11.48 18.67 -1.42
CA ASP A 121 -11.90 19.50 -2.55
C ASP A 121 -13.36 19.96 -2.44
N LEU A 122 -14.27 19.04 -2.12
CA LEU A 122 -15.69 19.36 -1.93
C LEU A 122 -15.89 20.33 -0.76
N ALA A 123 -15.21 20.09 0.37
CA ALA A 123 -15.25 20.97 1.52
C ALA A 123 -14.76 22.38 1.19
N GLY A 124 -13.63 22.48 0.46
CA GLY A 124 -13.09 23.76 -0.01
C GLY A 124 -14.07 24.50 -0.92
N ARG A 125 -14.67 23.81 -1.90
CA ARG A 125 -15.67 24.41 -2.81
C ARG A 125 -16.89 24.92 -2.06
N LYS A 126 -17.42 24.16 -1.08
CA LYS A 126 -18.56 24.59 -0.27
C LYS A 126 -18.22 25.76 0.64
N ALA A 127 -17.04 25.77 1.25
CA ALA A 127 -16.59 26.90 2.06
C ALA A 127 -16.47 28.18 1.25
N LEU A 128 -15.90 28.12 0.04
CA LEU A 128 -15.79 29.27 -0.86
C LEU A 128 -17.15 29.78 -1.34
N ALA A 129 -18.11 28.88 -1.59
CA ALA A 129 -19.46 29.24 -2.01
C ALA A 129 -20.25 29.96 -0.91
N ARG A 130 -20.00 29.65 0.37
CA ARG A 130 -20.66 30.31 1.52
C ARG A 130 -20.15 31.73 1.80
N THR A 131 -18.95 32.06 1.32
CA THR A 131 -18.30 33.36 1.54
C THR A 131 -18.65 34.39 0.46
N ARG A 132 -19.31 33.96 -0.63
CA ARG A 132 -19.87 34.84 -1.67
C ARG A 132 -21.33 35.14 -1.40
#